data_AF-A0A0K1PJP3-F1
#
_entry.id   AF-A0A0K1PJP3-F1
#
_cell.length_a   1.000
_cell.length_b   1.000
_cell.length_c   1.000
_cell.angle_alpha   90.00
_cell.angle_beta   90.00
_cell.angle_gamma   90.00
#
_symmetry.space_group_name_H-M   'P 1'
#
loop_
_entity.id
_entity.type
_entity.pdbx_description
1 polymer ?
#
loop_
_entity_poly.entity_id
_entity_poly.type
_entity_poly.pdbx_seq_one_letter_code
_entity_poly.pdbx_strand_id
1 'polypeptide(L)' 'MVNNQFMGKTQIPVAVGGKTYFGCCAMCKEKLEKNESARTGTDPVTGKPVDKAAAVIARDDSGKVFYFESEATMQRYKP' A
#
# COMPACT_ATOMS: atom_id res chain seq x y z
N MET A 1 -10.91 6.36 6.67
CA MET A 1 -9.89 6.58 5.62
C MET A 1 -8.78 5.55 5.82
N VAL A 2 -8.24 4.95 4.76
CA VAL A 2 -7.02 4.13 4.84
C VAL A 2 -5.86 5.11 4.69
N ASN A 3 -5.08 5.34 5.74
CA ASN A 3 -3.92 6.22 5.67
C ASN A 3 -2.71 5.41 5.17
N ASN A 4 -1.99 5.96 4.19
CA ASN A 4 -0.71 5.40 3.76
C ASN A 4 0.37 5.87 4.75
N GLN A 5 0.31 5.34 5.97
CA GLN A 5 1.26 5.62 7.04
C GLN A 5 1.81 4.33 7.62
N PHE A 6 3.11 4.37 7.92
CA PHE A 6 3.77 3.32 8.64
C PHE A 6 3.30 3.35 10.09
N MET A 7 2.69 2.25 10.53
CA MET A 7 2.05 2.22 11.85
C MET A 7 2.96 1.75 12.98
N GLY A 8 4.17 1.24 12.68
CA GLY A 8 5.11 0.75 13.70
C GLY A 8 4.58 -0.41 14.56
N LYS A 9 3.45 -1.01 14.18
CA LYS A 9 2.79 -2.11 14.89
C LYS A 9 2.34 -3.18 13.90
N THR A 10 2.18 -4.40 14.40
CA THR A 10 1.68 -5.53 13.62
C THR A 10 0.33 -5.18 12.99
N GLN A 11 0.23 -5.40 11.68
CA GLN A 11 -0.99 -5.25 10.91
C GLN A 11 -1.65 -6.62 10.69
N ILE A 12 -2.96 -6.60 10.46
CA ILE A 12 -3.75 -7.81 10.22
C ILE A 12 -3.55 -8.23 8.76
N PRO A 13 -3.04 -9.44 8.49
CA PRO A 13 -2.93 -9.96 7.13
C PRO A 13 -4.32 -10.32 6.60
N VAL A 14 -4.56 -10.01 5.33
CA VAL A 14 -5.83 -10.21 4.62
C VAL A 14 -5.51 -10.84 3.28
N ALA A 15 -5.83 -12.12 3.12
CA ALA A 15 -5.62 -12.85 1.88
C ALA A 15 -6.80 -12.62 0.93
N VAL A 16 -6.56 -12.04 -0.24
CA VAL A 16 -7.58 -11.84 -1.28
C VAL A 16 -7.00 -12.17 -2.64
N GLY A 17 -7.62 -13.12 -3.37
CA GLY A 17 -7.20 -13.48 -4.72
C GLY A 17 -5.75 -13.98 -4.80
N GLY A 18 -5.28 -14.72 -3.79
CA GLY A 18 -3.90 -15.24 -3.73
C GLY A 18 -2.83 -14.22 -3.31
N LYS A 19 -3.21 -12.96 -3.01
CA LYS A 19 -2.31 -11.92 -2.53
C LYS A 19 -2.61 -11.57 -1.07
N THR A 20 -1.60 -11.12 -0.33
CA THR A 20 -1.74 -10.72 1.07
C THR A 20 -1.66 -9.21 1.21
N TYR A 21 -2.68 -8.62 1.83
CA TYR A 21 -2.77 -7.21 2.15
C TYR A 21 -2.71 -7.01 3.66
N PHE A 22 -2.43 -5.79 4.12
CA PHE A 22 -2.27 -5.51 5.54
C PHE A 22 -3.18 -4.37 5.98
N GLY A 23 -4.08 -4.68 6.91
CA GLY A 23 -5.04 -3.73 7.50
C GLY A 23 -4.69 -3.40 8.94
N CYS A 24 -4.94 -2.16 9.39
CA CYS A 24 -4.63 -1.76 10.76
C CYS A 24 -5.71 -2.10 11.81
N CYS A 25 -6.90 -2.49 11.37
CA CYS A 25 -8.05 -2.82 12.21
C CYS A 25 -9.06 -3.69 11.44
N ALA A 26 -10.09 -4.19 12.13
CA ALA A 26 -11.15 -5.00 11.53
C ALA A 26 -11.87 -4.30 10.37
N MET A 27 -12.11 -2.99 10.47
CA MET A 27 -12.69 -2.21 9.36
C MET A 27 -11.78 -2.16 8.13
N CYS A 28 -10.46 -2.04 8.31
CA CYS A 28 -9.52 -2.10 7.19
C CYS A 28 -9.48 -3.48 6.56
N LYS A 29 -9.59 -4.54 7.38
CA LYS A 29 -9.72 -5.91 6.86
C LYS A 29 -10.94 -6.06 5.97
N GLU A 30 -12.12 -5.72 6.46
CA GLU A 30 -13.36 -5.80 5.69
C GLU A 30 -13.30 -4.96 4.41
N LYS A 31 -12.70 -3.77 4.48
CA LYS A 31 -12.51 -2.92 3.31
C LYS A 31 -11.56 -3.53 2.27
N LEU A 32 -10.49 -4.19 2.70
CA LEU A 32 -9.57 -4.90 1.79
C LEU A 32 -10.24 -6.11 1.13
N GLU A 33 -11.13 -6.81 1.84
CA GLU A 33 -11.89 -7.94 1.29
C GLU A 33 -12.95 -7.50 0.28
N LYS A 34 -13.68 -6.41 0.58
CA LYS A 34 -14.85 -5.98 -0.21
C LYS A 34 -14.54 -4.93 -1.28
N ASN A 35 -13.47 -4.15 -1.13
CA ASN A 35 -13.19 -2.99 -1.97
C ASN A 35 -11.81 -3.09 -2.64
N GLU A 36 -11.81 -3.23 -3.96
CA GLU A 36 -10.58 -3.26 -4.76
C GLU A 36 -9.77 -1.97 -4.67
N SER A 37 -10.42 -0.80 -4.60
CA SER A 37 -9.71 0.48 -4.46
C SER A 37 -8.94 0.59 -3.13
N ALA A 38 -9.23 -0.24 -2.12
CA ALA A 38 -8.40 -0.32 -0.91
C ALA A 38 -7.11 -1.12 -1.11
N ARG A 39 -7.09 -1.98 -2.13
CA ARG A 39 -5.97 -2.82 -2.56
C ARG A 39 -5.12 -2.15 -3.65
N THR A 40 -5.62 -1.09 -4.26
CA THR A 40 -4.90 -0.28 -5.26
C THR A 40 -4.23 0.94 -4.61
N GLY A 41 -2.96 1.16 -4.93
CA GLY A 41 -2.20 2.38 -4.68
C GLY A 41 -1.97 3.15 -5.98
N THR A 42 -1.22 4.25 -5.91
CA THR A 42 -0.83 5.03 -7.09
C THR A 42 0.66 5.27 -7.03
N ASP A 43 1.36 4.94 -8.11
CA ASP A 43 2.78 5.28 -8.27
C ASP A 43 2.92 6.80 -8.35
N PRO A 44 3.63 7.46 -7.42
CA PRO A 44 3.73 8.91 -7.42
C PRO A 44 4.65 9.46 -8.51
N VAL A 45 5.42 8.62 -9.22
CA VAL A 45 6.28 9.01 -10.35
C VAL A 45 5.54 8.92 -11.66
N THR A 46 4.76 7.85 -11.89
CA THR A 46 4.07 7.63 -13.17
C THR A 46 2.58 7.92 -13.14
N GLY A 47 1.98 8.08 -11.96
CA GLY A 47 0.54 8.29 -11.75
C GLY A 47 -0.30 7.03 -12.00
N LYS A 48 0.33 5.89 -12.29
CA LYS A 48 -0.39 4.66 -12.62
C LYS A 48 -0.93 3.98 -11.37
N PRO A 49 -2.09 3.30 -11.46
CA PRO A 49 -2.57 2.44 -10.39
C PRO A 49 -1.63 1.24 -10.22
N VAL A 50 -1.33 0.90 -8.97
CA VAL A 50 -0.46 -0.24 -8.61
C VAL A 50 -1.17 -1.12 -7.58
N ASP A 51 -1.00 -2.44 -7.69
CA ASP A 51 -1.51 -3.37 -6.68
C ASP A 51 -0.62 -3.31 -5.44
N LYS A 52 -1.19 -2.95 -4.28
CA LYS A 52 -0.42 -2.76 -3.04
C LYS A 52 0.29 -4.01 -2.54
N ALA A 53 -0.18 -5.21 -2.89
CA ALA A 53 0.46 -6.46 -2.50
C ALA A 53 1.63 -6.85 -3.44
N ALA A 54 1.70 -6.27 -4.64
CA ALA A 54 2.79 -6.47 -5.59
C ALA A 54 3.72 -5.25 -5.74
N ALA A 55 3.33 -4.10 -5.19
CA ALA A 55 4.08 -2.86 -5.28
C ALA A 55 5.35 -2.89 -4.44
N VAL A 56 6.36 -2.15 -4.89
CA VAL A 56 7.51 -1.79 -4.05
C VAL A 56 7.05 -0.73 -3.04
N ILE A 57 7.29 -0.98 -1.76
CA ILE A 57 6.83 -0.13 -0.67
C ILE A 57 8.01 0.67 -0.11
N ALA A 58 7.91 1.99 -0.13
CA ALA A 58 8.88 2.86 0.54
C ALA A 58 8.22 3.67 1.65
N ARG A 59 9.05 4.18 2.57
CA ARG A 59 8.64 5.04 3.67
C ARG A 59 9.57 6.25 3.73
N ASP A 60 9.03 7.45 3.92
CA ASP A 60 9.83 8.63 4.24
C ASP A 60 10.07 8.79 5.75
N ASP A 61 10.86 9.80 6.13
CA ASP A 61 11.18 10.09 7.54
C ASP A 61 9.95 10.57 8.34
N SER A 62 8.91 11.05 7.65
CA SER A 62 7.61 11.42 8.26
C SER A 62 6.72 10.20 8.51
N GLY A 63 7.14 9.01 8.09
CA GLY A 63 6.36 7.78 8.21
C GLY A 63 5.28 7.62 7.13
N LYS A 64 5.27 8.46 6.09
CA LYS A 64 4.37 8.30 4.95
C LYS A 64 4.85 7.13 4.08
N VAL A 65 3.89 6.31 3.66
CA VAL A 65 4.14 5.12 2.84
C VAL A 65 3.78 5.41 1.39
N PHE A 66 4.66 4.99 0.49
CA PHE A 66 4.51 5.12 -0.95
C PHE A 66 4.51 3.73 -1.60
N TYR A 67 3.77 3.60 -2.69
CA TYR A 67 3.66 2.37 -3.46
C TYR A 67 4.15 2.64 -4.87
N PHE A 68 5.08 1.85 -5.36
CA PHE A 68 5.70 2.00 -6.68
C PHE A 68 5.45 0.76 -7.53
N GLU A 69 5.29 0.96 -8.84
CA GLU A 69 5.15 -0.13 -9.80
C GLU A 69 6.45 -0.93 -9.95
N SER A 70 7.60 -0.31 -9.65
CA SER A 70 8.91 -0.95 -9.75
C SER A 70 9.97 -0.24 -8.87
N GLU A 71 11.10 -0.91 -8.65
CA GLU A 71 12.28 -0.27 -8.01
C GLU A 71 12.79 0.93 -8.82
N ALA A 72 12.65 0.89 -10.15
CA ALA A 72 13.08 1.98 -11.02
C ALA A 72 12.27 3.26 -10.78
N THR A 73 10.95 3.15 -10.55
CA THR A 73 10.13 4.32 -10.21
C THR A 73 10.38 4.76 -8.77
N MET A 74 10.57 3.82 -7.84
CA MET A 74 10.99 4.15 -6.46
C MET A 74 12.30 4.96 -6.44
N GLN A 75 13.33 4.55 -7.18
CA GLN A 75 14.63 5.24 -7.20
C GLN A 75 14.56 6.63 -7.87
N ARG A 76 13.61 6.84 -8.79
CA ARG A 76 13.35 8.15 -9.41
C ARG A 76 12.56 9.08 -8.50
N TYR A 77 11.84 8.53 -7.53
CA TYR A 77 11.04 9.30 -6.62
C TYR A 77 11.92 10.14 -5.70
N LYS A 78 11.75 11.45 -5.79
CA LYS A 78 12.35 12.42 -4.88
C LYS A 78 11.20 13.03 -4.07
N PRO A 79 11.11 12.73 -2.76
CA PRO A 79 10.03 13.22 -1.91
C PRO A 79 10.05 14.75 -1.77
#